data_AF-A0AAU9EDV4-F1
#
_entry.id   AF-A0AAU9EDV4-F1
#
_cell.length_a   1.000
_cell.length_b   1.000
_cell.length_c   1.000
_cell.angle_alpha   90.00
_cell.angle_beta   90.00
_cell.angle_gamma   90.00
#
_symmetry.space_group_name_H-M   'P 1'
#
loop_
_entity.id
_entity.type
_entity.pdbx_description
1 polymer ?
#
loop_
_entity_poly.entity_id
_entity_poly.type
_entity_poly.pdbx_seq_one_letter_code
_entity_poly.pdbx_strand_id
1 'polypeptide(L)' 'MPAYEYICSNCEAKEQRIGGLDDHTIICDQCGQIMVRQADLDTLLASYSQVKQQADSLG' A
#
# COMPACT_ATOMS: atom_id res chain seq x y z
N MET A 1 7.06 16.12 10.32
CA MET A 1 6.30 14.90 9.98
C MET A 1 6.73 14.47 8.58
N PRO A 2 7.02 13.18 8.36
CA PRO A 2 7.41 12.64 7.06
C PRO A 2 6.25 12.67 6.05
N ALA A 3 6.60 12.68 4.77
CA ALA A 3 5.64 12.53 3.69
C ALA A 3 5.54 11.06 3.29
N TYR A 4 4.31 10.57 3.13
CA TYR A 4 4.01 9.21 2.69
C TYR A 4 3.19 9.25 1.41
N GLU A 5 3.42 8.26 0.54
CA GLU A 5 2.65 8.05 -0.67
C GLU A 5 1.50 7.06 -0.37
N TYR A 6 0.30 7.42 -0.81
CA TYR A 6 -0.91 6.62 -0.70
C TYR A 6 -1.45 6.33 -2.10
N ILE A 7 -1.97 5.12 -2.28
CA ILE A 7 -2.59 4.68 -3.52
C ILE A 7 -4.04 4.26 -3.27
N CYS A 8 -4.95 4.71 -4.14
CA CYS A 8 -6.35 4.30 -4.09
C CYS A 8 -6.53 2.96 -4.80
N SER A 9 -7.13 1.98 -4.12
CA SER A 9 -7.42 0.67 -4.72
C SER A 9 -8.57 0.69 -5.74
N ASN A 10 -9.34 1.79 -5.81
CA ASN A 10 -10.51 1.89 -6.69
C ASN A 10 -10.24 2.68 -7.98
N CYS A 11 -9.62 3.86 -7.88
CA CYS A 11 -9.35 4.73 -9.03
C CYS A 11 -7.87 4.85 -9.38
N GLU A 12 -6.99 4.13 -8.67
CA GLU A 12 -5.53 4.11 -8.88
C GLU A 12 -4.84 5.48 -8.70
N ALA A 13 -5.56 6.48 -8.17
CA ALA A 13 -4.99 7.77 -7.83
C ALA A 13 -3.87 7.62 -6.80
N LYS A 14 -2.81 8.40 -6.97
CA LYS A 14 -1.68 8.47 -6.05
C LYS A 14 -1.61 9.84 -5.43
N GLU A 15 -1.42 9.89 -4.12
CA GLU A 15 -1.34 11.13 -3.37
C GLU A 15 -0.20 11.07 -2.36
N GLN A 16 0.57 12.16 -2.25
CA GLN A 16 1.59 12.30 -1.23
C GLN A 16 1.08 13.23 -0.12
N ARG A 17 1.00 12.74 1.12
CA ARG A 17 0.54 13.53 2.27
C ARG A 17 1.51 13.45 3.43
N ILE A 18 1.56 14.53 4.20
CA ILE A 18 2.28 14.55 5.48
C ILE A 18 1.40 13.86 6.52
N GLY A 19 1.89 12.77 7.11
CA GLY A 19 1.16 11.97 8.08
C GLY A 19 2.00 11.59 9.28
N GLY A 20 1.35 11.11 10.33
CA GLY A 20 1.97 10.38 11.43
C GLY A 20 2.49 9.02 10.97
N LEU A 21 3.34 8.42 11.80
CA LEU A 21 3.86 7.07 11.55
C LEU A 21 2.71 6.07 11.41
N ASP A 22 1.68 6.20 12.26
CA ASP A 22 0.52 5.32 12.38
C ASP A 22 -0.61 5.62 11.37
N ASP A 23 -0.48 6.65 10.53
CA ASP A 23 -1.49 7.01 9.53
C ASP A 23 -1.36 6.10 8.30
N HIS A 24 -1.86 4.87 8.36
CA HIS A 24 -1.73 3.89 7.27
C HIS A 24 -2.77 4.05 6.15
N THR A 25 -3.85 4.79 6.42
CA THR A 25 -4.97 4.96 5.49
C THR A 25 -5.45 6.39 5.44
N ILE A 26 -5.94 6.81 4.28
CA ILE A 26 -6.60 8.10 4.06
C ILE A 26 -7.84 7.92 3.18
N ILE A 27 -8.68 8.94 3.07
CA ILE A 27 -9.79 8.96 2.10
C ILE A 27 -9.31 9.64 0.82
N CYS A 28 -9.63 9.01 -0.32
CA CYS A 28 -9.33 9.52 -1.66
C CYS A 28 -10.23 10.71 -2.00
N ASP A 29 -9.64 11.83 -2.38
CA ASP A 29 -10.39 13.03 -2.74
C ASP A 29 -11.12 12.88 -4.11
N GLN A 30 -10.72 11.90 -4.92
CA GLN A 30 -11.30 11.67 -6.26
C GLN A 30 -12.56 10.80 -6.24
N CYS A 31 -12.58 9.73 -5.43
CA CYS A 31 -13.67 8.76 -5.43
C CYS A 31 -14.27 8.46 -4.05
N GLY A 32 -13.74 9.07 -2.98
CA GLY A 32 -14.21 8.87 -1.61
C GLY A 32 -13.87 7.50 -1.01
N GLN A 33 -13.15 6.65 -1.72
CA GLN A 33 -12.71 5.34 -1.24
C GLN A 33 -11.44 5.45 -0.40
N ILE A 34 -11.12 4.39 0.35
CA ILE A 34 -9.92 4.32 1.16
C ILE A 34 -8.68 4.21 0.26
N MET A 35 -7.65 4.97 0.57
CA MET A 35 -6.30 4.81 0.04
C MET A 35 -5.41 4.22 1.12
N VAL A 36 -4.45 3.39 0.69
CA VAL A 36 -3.52 2.71 1.57
C VAL A 36 -2.11 3.22 1.28
N ARG A 37 -1.27 3.31 2.31
CA ARG A 37 0.13 3.69 2.15
C ARG A 37 0.86 2.68 1.26
N GLN A 38 1.59 3.17 0.26
CA GLN A 38 2.30 2.34 -0.71
C GLN A 38 3.30 1.39 -0.02
N ALA A 39 4.04 1.89 0.98
CA ALA A 39 5.02 1.10 1.72
C ALA A 39 4.41 -0.13 2.44
N ASP A 40 3.17 -0.02 2.93
CA ASP A 40 2.49 -1.14 3.59
C ASP A 40 2.08 -2.19 2.55
N LEU A 41 1.58 -1.74 1.40
CA LEU A 41 1.22 -2.61 0.29
C LEU A 41 2.45 -3.36 -0.24
N ASP A 42 3.58 -2.68 -0.41
CA ASP A 42 4.84 -3.31 -0.84
C ASP A 42 5.32 -4.37 0.16
N THR A 43 5.22 -4.07 1.45
CA THR A 43 5.57 -5.01 2.53
C THR A 43 4.67 -6.25 2.50
N LEU A 44 3.36 -6.08 2.30
CA LEU A 44 2.42 -7.18 2.16
C LEU A 44 2.74 -8.04 0.92
N LEU A 45 2.98 -7.42 -0.24
CA LEU A 45 3.29 -8.13 -1.49
C LEU A 45 4.64 -8.88 -1.44
N ALA A 46 5.62 -8.36 -0.70
CA ALA A 46 6.88 -9.05 -0.48
C ALA A 46 6.68 -10.42 0.19
N SER A 47 5.77 -10.50 1.17
CA SER A 47 5.47 -11.77 1.86
C SER A 47 4.86 -12.82 0.92
N TYR A 48 3.94 -12.42 0.04
CA TYR A 48 3.34 -13.32 -0.95
C TYR A 48 4.38 -13.86 -1.95
N SER A 49 5.32 -13.01 -2.36
CA SER A 49 6.39 -13.40 -3.28
C SER A 49 7.29 -14.48 -2.68
N GLN A 50 7.58 -14.40 -1.37
CA GLN A 50 8.37 -15.42 -0.66
C GLN A 50 7.64 -16.77 -0.57
N VAL A 51 6.32 -16.75 -0.30
CA VAL A 51 5.50 -17.97 -0.26
C VAL A 51 5.47 -18.66 -1.63
N LYS A 52 5.31 -17.88 -2.70
CA LYS A 52 5.33 -18.42 -4.07
C LYS A 52 6.67 -19.08 -4.42
N GLN A 53 7.79 -18.43 -4.09
CA GLN A 53 9.12 -18.98 -4.34
C GLN A 53 9.37 -20.29 -3.57
N GLN A 54 8.90 -20.40 -2.32
CA GLN A 54 9.00 -21.66 -1.57
C GLN A 54 8.15 -22.76 -2.19
N ALA A 55 6.91 -22.47 -2.60
CA ALA A 55 6.05 -23.43 -3.26
C ALA A 55 6.63 -23.93 -4.60
N ASP A 56 7.18 -23.03 -5.41
CA ASP A 56 7.81 -23.37 -6.70
C ASP A 56 9.12 -24.15 -6.52
N SER A 57 9.81 -24.03 -5.38
CA SER A 57 11.05 -24.76 -5.08
C SER A 57 10.86 -26.18 -4.53
N LEU A 58 9.61 -26.55 -4.21
CA LEU A 58 9.21 -27.84 -3.64
C LEU A 58 8.53 -28.77 -4.67
N GLY A 59 8.39 -28.34 -5.93
CA GLY A 59 7.89 -29.14 -7.06
C GLY A 59 9.00 -29.57 -8.01
#